data_AF-A0A645BAQ2-F1
#
_entry.id   AF-A0A645BAQ2-F1
#
_cell.length_a   1.000
_cell.length_b   1.000
_cell.length_c   1.000
_cell.angle_alpha   90.00
_cell.angle_beta   90.00
_cell.angle_gamma   90.00
#
_symmetry.space_group_name_H-M   'P 1'
#
loop_
_entity.id
_entity.type
_entity.pdbx_description
1 polymer ?
#
loop_
_entity_poly.entity_id
_entity_poly.type
_entity_poly.pdbx_seq_one_letter_code
_entity_poly.pdbx_strand_id
1 'polypeptide(L)' 'MNEKIKQAVELAKQEYKKEYGEDAKLENGDEFVTVFNDGVLIMGLEDTNFNIKFILGEPYKVDFSLGMYESEDE' A
#
# COMPACT_ATOMS: atom_id res chain seq x y z
N MET A 1 5.13 9.43 -17.06
CA MET A 1 4.79 9.35 -15.63
C MET A 1 5.38 10.57 -14.93
N ASN A 2 4.57 11.34 -14.20
CA ASN A 2 4.98 12.56 -13.48
C ASN A 2 6.09 12.25 -12.44
N GLU A 3 7.07 13.13 -12.26
CA GLU A 3 8.18 12.94 -11.31
C GLU A 3 7.70 12.74 -9.87
N LYS A 4 6.67 13.49 -9.43
CA LYS A 4 6.11 13.30 -8.09
C LYS A 4 5.46 11.93 -7.91
N ILE A 5 4.84 11.39 -8.95
CA ILE A 5 4.24 10.05 -8.93
C ILE A 5 5.31 8.98 -8.75
N LYS A 6 6.45 9.11 -9.44
CA LYS A 6 7.59 8.18 -9.28
C LYS A 6 8.13 8.21 -7.86
N GLN A 7 8.35 9.41 -7.32
CA GLN A 7 8.83 9.59 -5.94
C GLN A 7 7.87 8.99 -4.92
N ALA A 8 6.56 9.19 -5.06
CA ALA A 8 5.56 8.59 -4.18
C ALA A 8 5.63 7.04 -4.20
N VAL A 9 5.76 6.44 -5.39
CA VAL A 9 5.91 4.98 -5.54
C VAL A 9 7.20 4.49 -4.88
N GLU A 10 8.32 5.19 -5.03
CA GLU A 10 9.58 4.82 -4.39
C GLU A 10 9.51 4.91 -2.87
N LEU A 11 8.92 5.98 -2.32
CA LEU A 11 8.72 6.15 -0.88
C LEU A 11 7.81 5.06 -0.30
N ALA A 12 6.72 4.73 -0.98
CA ALA A 12 5.82 3.65 -0.55
C ALA A 12 6.51 2.28 -0.55
N LYS A 13 7.35 2.00 -1.56
CA LYS A 13 8.17 0.78 -1.59
C LYS A 13 9.21 0.74 -0.45
N GLN A 14 9.78 1.89 -0.09
CA GLN A 14 10.72 1.98 1.02
C GLN A 14 10.03 1.69 2.36
N GLU A 15 8.85 2.27 2.62
CA GLU A 15 8.08 1.96 3.83
C GLU A 15 7.68 0.48 3.89
N TYR A 16 7.21 -0.08 2.77
CA TYR A 16 6.91 -1.52 2.70
C TYR A 16 8.13 -2.39 3.07
N LYS A 17 9.30 -2.07 2.53
CA LYS A 17 10.55 -2.78 2.85
C LYS A 17 11.03 -2.59 4.28
N LYS A 18 10.73 -1.47 4.93
CA LYS A 18 11.06 -1.26 6.34
C LYS A 18 10.26 -2.21 7.24
N GLU A 19 8.99 -2.43 6.89
CA GLU A 19 8.09 -3.30 7.64
C GLU A 19 8.40 -4.79 7.38
N TYR A 20 8.60 -5.17 6.11
CA TYR A 20 8.67 -6.58 5.70
C TYR A 20 10.09 -7.06 5.30
N GLY A 21 11.11 -6.19 5.36
CA GLY A 21 12.50 -6.49 5.03
C GLY A 21 12.96 -6.00 3.64
N GLU A 22 14.27 -5.82 3.44
CA GLU A 22 14.83 -5.21 2.22
C GLU A 22 14.57 -6.01 0.93
N ASP A 23 14.49 -7.34 1.05
CA ASP A 23 14.20 -8.27 -0.04
C ASP A 23 12.69 -8.48 -0.27
N ALA A 24 11.84 -7.83 0.53
CA ALA A 24 10.39 -7.94 0.39
C ALA A 24 9.94 -7.47 -0.98
N LYS A 25 9.08 -8.28 -1.59
CA LYS A 25 8.44 -8.04 -2.89
C LYS A 25 6.96 -8.32 -2.71
N LEU A 26 6.15 -7.70 -3.57
CA LEU A 26 4.75 -8.08 -3.69
C LEU A 26 4.67 -9.40 -4.45
N GLU A 27 3.90 -10.33 -3.90
CA GLU A 27 3.46 -11.54 -4.55
C GLU A 27 2.14 -11.31 -5.29
N ASN A 28 1.74 -12.28 -6.13
CA ASN A 28 0.46 -12.18 -6.83
C ASN A 28 -0.69 -12.18 -5.81
N GLY A 29 -1.56 -11.18 -5.90
CA GLY A 29 -2.67 -10.95 -4.99
C GLY A 29 -2.35 -9.96 -3.87
N ASP A 30 -1.09 -9.58 -3.69
CA ASP A 30 -0.72 -8.61 -2.67
C ASP A 30 -1.14 -7.21 -3.07
N GLU A 31 -1.75 -6.51 -2.11
CA GLU A 31 -2.03 -5.08 -2.19
C GLU A 31 -1.65 -4.41 -0.88
N PHE A 32 -1.13 -3.19 -0.96
CA PHE A 32 -0.92 -2.35 0.20
C PHE A 32 -1.25 -0.89 -0.08
N VAL A 33 -1.52 -0.17 1.01
CA VAL A 33 -1.96 1.22 0.99
C VAL A 33 -0.94 2.09 1.70
N THR A 34 -0.59 3.22 1.10
CA THR A 34 0.27 4.24 1.70
C THR A 34 -0.47 5.56 1.74
N VAL A 35 -0.52 6.18 2.93
CA VAL A 35 -1.14 7.48 3.14
C VAL A 35 -0.05 8.57 3.08
N PHE A 36 -0.25 9.55 2.21
CA PHE A 36 0.55 10.77 2.09
C PHE A 36 -0.22 11.96 2.69
N ASN A 37 0.46 13.10 2.84
CA ASN A 37 -0.12 14.31 3.43
C ASN A 37 -1.35 14.85 2.66
N ASP A 38 -1.44 14.58 1.36
CA ASP A 38 -2.48 15.12 0.47
C ASP A 38 -3.17 14.03 -0.38
N GLY A 39 -3.01 12.75 -0.02
CA GLY A 39 -3.60 11.66 -0.80
C GLY A 39 -3.23 10.27 -0.31
N VAL A 40 -3.73 9.27 -1.03
CA VAL A 40 -3.48 7.85 -0.80
C VAL A 40 -2.99 7.20 -2.09
N LEU A 41 -2.00 6.32 -1.94
CA LEU A 41 -1.51 5.43 -2.98
C LEU A 41 -1.90 4.00 -2.61
N ILE A 42 -2.51 3.29 -3.56
CA ILE A 42 -2.77 1.86 -3.49
C ILE A 42 -1.88 1.20 -4.55
N MET A 43 -1.06 0.24 -4.12
CA MET A 43 -0.21 -0.55 -5.00
C MET A 43 -0.50 -2.03 -4.81
N GLY A 44 -0.58 -2.74 -5.93
CA GLY A 44 -0.81 -4.18 -5.93
C GLY A 44 -0.18 -4.88 -7.10
N LEU A 45 -0.10 -6.21 -7.01
CA LEU A 45 0.30 -7.08 -8.09
C LEU A 45 -0.81 -8.10 -8.35
N GLU A 46 -1.38 -8.05 -9.55
CA GLU A 46 -2.38 -9.03 -9.99
C GLU A 46 -1.83 -9.79 -11.21
N ASP A 47 -1.68 -11.10 -11.07
CA ASP A 47 -0.89 -12.00 -11.90
C ASP A 47 0.55 -11.51 -12.11
N THR A 48 0.75 -10.71 -13.15
CA THR A 48 2.04 -10.09 -13.50
C THR A 48 1.91 -8.58 -13.73
N ASN A 49 0.71 -8.04 -13.52
CA ASN A 49 0.38 -6.63 -13.74
C ASN A 49 0.49 -5.85 -12.42
N PHE A 50 1.42 -4.89 -12.40
CA PHE A 50 1.51 -3.92 -11.32
C PHE A 50 0.40 -2.88 -11.45
N ASN A 51 -0.49 -2.84 -10.48
CA ASN A 51 -1.58 -1.88 -10.38
C ASN A 51 -1.18 -0.73 -9.44
N ILE A 52 -1.37 0.51 -9.91
CA ILE A 52 -1.07 1.73 -9.17
C ILE A 52 -2.26 2.67 -9.25
N LYS A 53 -2.84 3.04 -8.11
CA LYS A 53 -3.97 3.98 -8.03
C LYS A 53 -3.68 5.08 -7.02
N PHE A 54 -3.94 6.32 -7.43
CA PHE A 54 -3.89 7.49 -6.57
C PHE A 54 -5.29 8.00 -6.27
N ILE A 55 -5.55 8.32 -5.01
CA ILE A 55 -6.75 9.01 -4.53
C ILE A 55 -6.26 10.31 -3.88
N LEU A 56 -6.63 11.46 -4.44
CA LEU A 56 -6.22 12.75 -3.90
C LEU A 56 -7.20 13.22 -2.82
N GLY A 57 -6.68 13.95 -1.83
CA GLY A 57 -7.43 14.41 -0.66
C GLY A 57 -7.17 13.56 0.58
N GLU A 58 -7.56 14.09 1.74
CA GLU A 58 -7.40 13.40 3.02
C GLU A 58 -8.34 12.19 3.10
N PRO A 59 -7.82 10.97 3.38
CA PRO A 59 -8.67 9.80 3.53
C PRO A 59 -9.48 9.88 4.83
N TYR A 60 -10.71 9.35 4.79
CA TYR A 60 -11.52 9.21 6.00
C TYR A 60 -10.96 8.10 6.89
N LYS A 61 -10.75 8.41 8.16
CA LYS A 61 -10.44 7.43 9.21
C LYS A 61 -11.66 7.23 10.09
N VAL A 62 -12.08 5.98 10.25
CA VAL A 62 -13.18 5.59 11.14
C VAL A 62 -12.60 4.75 12.27
N ASP A 63 -12.92 5.10 13.51
CA ASP A 63 -12.54 4.33 14.70
C ASP A 63 -13.48 3.11 14.85
N PHE A 64 -13.20 2.07 14.05
CA PHE A 64 -13.99 0.84 14.01
C PHE A 64 -13.10 -0.34 13.57
N SER A 65 -13.12 -1.44 14.33
CA SER A 65 -12.41 -2.67 14.00
C SER A 65 -13.25 -3.56 13.09
N LEU A 66 -12.72 -3.93 11.91
CA LEU A 66 -13.41 -4.82 10.97
C LEU A 66 -13.48 -6.28 11.44
N GLY A 67 -12.69 -6.69 12.43
CA GLY A 67 -12.66 -8.07 12.94
C GLY A 67 -12.14 -9.12 11.96
N MET A 68 -11.54 -8.70 10.82
CA MET A 68 -11.12 -9.60 9.75
C MET A 68 -9.67 -10.09 9.89
N TYR A 69 -9.01 -9.75 11.01
CA TYR A 69 -7.63 -10.10 11.36
C TYR A 69 -7.55 -10.86 12.71
N GLU A 70 -8.66 -11.45 13.17
CA GLU A 70 -8.55 -12.45 14.23
C GLU A 70 -7.96 -13.71 13.59
N SER A 71 -6.66 -13.92 13.81
CA SER A 71 -6.07 -15.25 13.67
C SER A 71 -6.88 -16.20 14.55
N GLU A 72 -7.37 -17.29 13.96
CA GLU A 72 -7.76 -18.47 14.72
C GLU A 72 -6.47 -19.02 15.35
N ASP A 73 -6.06 -18.43 16.48
CA ASP A 73 -5.07 -19.03 17.37
C ASP A 73 -5.74 -20.27 18.00
N GLU A 74 -5.51 -21.45 17.40
CA GLU A 74 -5.66 -22.77 18.05
C GLU A 74 -4.42 -23.11 18.91
#